data_AF-A0A7C2EG82-F1
#
_entry.id   AF-A0A7C2EG82-F1
#
_cell.length_a   1.000
_cell.length_b   1.000
_cell.length_c   1.000
_cell.angle_alpha   90.00
_cell.angle_beta   90.00
_cell.angle_gamma   90.00
#
_symmetry.space_group_name_H-M   'P 1'
#
loop_
_entity.id
_entity.type
_entity.pdbx_description
1 polymer ?
#
loop_
_entity_poly.entity_id
_entity_poly.type
_entity_poly.pdbx_seq_one_letter_code
_entity_poly.pdbx_strand_id
1 'polypeptide(L)'
;VEEGAVGAGTGTVAFGFKGGIGTASRRAAGATLGVLVQTNFGGDLRINGAPVGRELGRGSPAGAGGGSVIIVVATDAGVGSQALRRLAARTALALGRVGSLGSHGSGDYAIAFSTAGGGAEPPAHVLSALFAAVVEATEEAIVNSLFRARSMTGNGRTVPALPLRETLAILQRYGALQR
;
A
#
# COMPACT_ATOMS: atom_id res chain seq x y z
N VAL A 1 -6.27 -1.71 14.27
CA VAL A 1 -6.21 -0.28 13.85
C VAL A 1 -7.45 -0.03 13.01
N GLU A 2 -8.14 1.10 13.17
CA GLU A 2 -9.25 1.46 12.27
C GLU A 2 -8.70 1.86 10.89
N GLU A 3 -9.38 1.46 9.82
CA GLU A 3 -8.92 1.59 8.43
C GLU A 3 -10.01 2.21 7.53
N GLY A 4 -9.62 2.62 6.33
CA GLY A 4 -10.50 3.25 5.35
C GLY A 4 -10.51 4.78 5.49
N ALA A 5 -11.68 5.38 5.31
CA ALA A 5 -11.84 6.84 5.25
C ALA A 5 -11.86 7.49 6.64
N VAL A 6 -10.76 7.37 7.39
CA VAL A 6 -10.60 7.84 8.77
C VAL A 6 -9.33 8.65 8.95
N GLY A 7 -9.30 9.54 9.94
CA GLY A 7 -8.13 10.38 10.24
C GLY A 7 -7.61 11.13 9.01
N ALA A 8 -6.31 11.03 8.73
CA ALA A 8 -5.68 11.62 7.54
C ALA A 8 -6.19 11.02 6.21
N GLY A 9 -6.79 9.82 6.24
CA GLY A 9 -7.38 9.16 5.07
C GLY A 9 -8.81 9.60 4.74
N THR A 10 -9.44 10.45 5.56
CA THR A 10 -10.86 10.82 5.42
C THR A 10 -11.19 11.33 4.03
N GLY A 11 -10.44 12.31 3.50
CA GLY A 11 -10.71 12.95 2.21
C GLY A 11 -10.01 12.33 1.00
N THR A 12 -9.27 11.23 1.16
CA THR A 12 -8.31 10.79 0.14
C THR A 12 -8.94 9.90 -0.95
N VAL A 13 -8.31 9.89 -2.13
CA VAL A 13 -8.77 9.14 -3.32
C VAL A 13 -7.60 8.33 -3.88
N ALA A 14 -7.81 7.03 -4.09
CA ALA A 14 -6.80 6.14 -4.66
C ALA A 14 -7.36 5.35 -5.85
N PHE A 15 -6.64 5.35 -6.98
CA PHE A 15 -7.05 4.67 -8.22
C PHE A 15 -8.45 5.06 -8.74
N GLY A 16 -8.89 6.29 -8.46
CA GLY A 16 -10.23 6.75 -8.81
C GLY A 16 -11.36 6.21 -7.92
N PHE A 17 -11.03 5.47 -6.86
CA PHE A 17 -11.92 5.04 -5.79
C PHE A 17 -11.59 5.76 -4.49
N LYS A 18 -12.44 5.59 -3.48
CA LYS A 18 -12.15 6.10 -2.15
C LYS A 18 -10.91 5.39 -1.60
N GLY A 19 -9.88 6.18 -1.27
CA GLY A 19 -8.69 5.71 -0.55
C GLY A 19 -8.85 5.85 0.96
N GLY A 20 -7.73 5.77 1.67
CA GLY A 20 -7.77 6.01 3.11
C GLY A 20 -6.53 5.54 3.85
N ILE A 21 -6.72 5.21 5.12
CA ILE A 21 -5.74 4.52 5.95
C ILE A 21 -5.83 3.01 5.70
N GLY A 22 -4.69 2.36 5.56
CA GLY A 22 -4.63 0.90 5.56
C GLY A 22 -3.40 0.41 6.30
N THR A 23 -3.45 -0.82 6.78
CA THR A 23 -2.34 -1.43 7.50
C THR A 23 -2.24 -2.92 7.22
N ALA A 24 -1.04 -3.47 7.34
CA ALA A 24 -0.80 -4.90 7.35
C ALA A 24 0.52 -5.19 8.08
N SER A 25 0.77 -6.46 8.37
CA SER A 25 2.02 -6.88 9.01
C SER A 25 2.48 -8.25 8.52
N ARG A 26 3.76 -8.55 8.76
CA ARG A 26 4.40 -9.84 8.50
C ARG A 26 5.32 -10.20 9.65
N ARG A 27 5.45 -11.50 9.93
CA ARG A 27 6.54 -12.02 10.75
C ARG A 27 7.65 -12.51 9.82
N ALA A 28 8.87 -12.03 10.02
CA ALA A 28 10.02 -12.39 9.20
C ALA A 28 11.30 -12.31 10.03
N ALA A 29 12.19 -13.30 9.85
CA ALA A 29 13.47 -13.38 10.55
C ALA A 29 13.38 -13.21 12.09
N GLY A 30 12.34 -13.80 12.70
CA GLY A 30 12.11 -13.73 14.15
C GLY A 30 11.54 -12.40 14.66
N ALA A 31 11.29 -11.45 13.78
CA ALA A 31 10.76 -10.13 14.07
C ALA A 31 9.36 -9.92 13.45
N THR A 32 8.64 -8.91 13.94
CA THR A 32 7.43 -8.36 13.37
C THR A 32 7.79 -7.11 12.55
N LEU A 33 7.20 -7.01 11.36
CA LEU A 33 7.23 -5.82 10.53
C LEU A 33 5.79 -5.40 10.24
N GLY A 34 5.43 -4.17 10.61
CA GLY A 34 4.14 -3.56 10.35
C GLY A 34 4.28 -2.40 9.37
N VAL A 35 3.26 -2.20 8.54
CA VAL A 35 3.15 -1.08 7.63
C VAL A 35 1.81 -0.38 7.85
N LEU A 36 1.82 0.94 7.90
CA LEU A 36 0.65 1.80 7.83
C LEU A 36 0.80 2.74 6.63
N VAL A 37 -0.25 2.83 5.83
CA VAL A 37 -0.30 3.69 4.64
C VAL A 37 -1.45 4.69 4.74
N GLN A 38 -1.24 5.87 4.18
CA GLN A 38 -2.31 6.76 3.75
C GLN A 38 -2.25 6.84 2.23
N THR A 39 -3.30 6.36 1.56
CA THR A 39 -3.36 6.29 0.08
C THR A 39 -4.10 7.49 -0.52
N ASN A 40 -3.47 8.19 -1.47
CA ASN A 40 -4.05 9.31 -2.22
C ASN A 40 -3.43 9.45 -3.62
N PHE A 41 -3.30 8.35 -4.37
CA PHE A 41 -2.55 8.34 -5.65
C PHE A 41 -3.30 7.58 -6.75
N GLY A 42 -2.91 7.82 -8.01
CA GLY A 42 -3.52 7.20 -9.19
C GLY A 42 -2.75 5.98 -9.71
N GLY A 43 -3.18 5.50 -10.88
CA GLY A 43 -2.55 4.38 -11.58
C GLY A 43 -3.59 3.44 -12.18
N ASP A 44 -3.15 2.25 -12.56
CA ASP A 44 -4.02 1.15 -12.99
C ASP A 44 -4.01 0.06 -11.91
N LEU A 45 -5.02 0.08 -11.03
CA LEU A 45 -5.07 -0.80 -9.86
C LEU A 45 -4.87 -2.26 -10.25
N ARG A 46 -3.83 -2.86 -9.68
CA ARG A 46 -3.57 -4.30 -9.74
C ARG A 46 -3.64 -4.89 -8.35
N ILE A 47 -4.23 -6.08 -8.24
CA ILE A 47 -4.30 -6.85 -7.01
C ILE A 47 -3.91 -8.28 -7.36
N ASN A 48 -2.83 -8.80 -6.76
CA ASN A 48 -2.27 -10.12 -7.07
C ASN A 48 -2.08 -10.34 -8.59
N GLY A 49 -1.65 -9.30 -9.31
CA GLY A 49 -1.44 -9.32 -10.77
C GLY A 49 -2.70 -9.19 -11.62
N ALA A 50 -3.91 -9.29 -11.06
CA ALA A 50 -5.15 -9.08 -11.81
C ALA A 50 -5.36 -7.58 -12.14
N PRO A 51 -5.78 -7.23 -13.37
CA PRO A 51 -5.93 -5.84 -13.82
C PRO A 51 -7.28 -5.24 -13.37
N VAL A 52 -7.50 -5.14 -12.05
CA VAL A 52 -8.76 -4.70 -11.44
C VAL A 52 -9.20 -3.32 -11.92
N GLY A 53 -8.28 -2.34 -11.98
CA GLY A 53 -8.57 -0.98 -12.45
C GLY A 53 -9.14 -0.97 -13.86
N ARG A 54 -8.46 -1.64 -14.80
CA ARG A 54 -8.91 -1.82 -16.19
C ARG A 54 -10.27 -2.52 -16.29
N GLU A 55 -10.48 -3.63 -15.59
CA GLU A 55 -11.74 -4.38 -15.64
C GLU A 55 -12.93 -3.60 -15.07
N LEU A 56 -12.69 -2.68 -14.14
CA LEU A 56 -13.70 -1.76 -13.59
C LEU A 56 -13.84 -0.46 -14.40
N GLY A 57 -13.20 -0.36 -15.57
CA GLY A 57 -13.27 0.83 -16.43
C GLY A 57 -12.61 2.08 -15.83
N ARG A 58 -11.69 1.90 -14.87
CA ARG A 58 -11.01 2.97 -14.11
C ARG A 58 -9.50 3.00 -14.34
N GLY A 59 -8.96 2.07 -15.15
CA GLY A 59 -7.55 2.03 -15.51
C GLY A 59 -7.16 3.26 -16.33
N SER A 60 -6.21 4.06 -15.83
CA SER A 60 -5.61 5.16 -16.58
C SER A 60 -4.09 5.05 -16.55
N PRO A 61 -3.44 4.71 -17.68
CA PRO A 61 -1.98 4.62 -17.76
C PRO A 61 -1.29 5.96 -17.50
N ALA A 62 -1.98 7.08 -17.79
CA ALA A 62 -1.42 8.42 -17.70
C ALA A 62 -1.52 9.05 -16.30
N GLY A 63 -2.20 8.37 -15.35
CA GLY A 63 -2.46 8.91 -14.00
C GLY A 63 -3.41 10.11 -14.05
N ALA A 64 -4.60 9.98 -13.47
CA ALA A 64 -5.50 11.13 -13.33
C ALA A 64 -4.93 12.10 -12.27
N GLY A 65 -4.05 13.01 -12.68
CA GLY A 65 -3.51 14.09 -11.85
C GLY A 65 -2.45 13.67 -10.81
N GLY A 66 -2.05 14.65 -9.98
CA GLY A 66 -1.14 14.46 -8.86
C GLY A 66 -1.72 13.61 -7.74
N GLY A 67 -0.98 13.47 -6.65
CA GLY A 67 -1.38 12.61 -5.54
C GLY A 67 -0.33 12.54 -4.45
N SER A 68 -0.47 11.59 -3.55
CA SER A 68 0.54 11.26 -2.56
C SER A 68 0.28 9.89 -1.94
N VAL A 69 1.34 9.34 -1.35
CA VAL A 69 1.22 8.25 -0.39
C VAL A 69 2.23 8.49 0.71
N ILE A 70 1.80 8.34 1.96
CA ILE A 70 2.68 8.28 3.12
C ILE A 70 2.70 6.84 3.61
N ILE A 71 3.90 6.27 3.72
CA ILE A 71 4.13 4.89 4.15
C ILE A 71 5.00 4.91 5.41
N VAL A 72 4.49 4.34 6.49
CA VAL A 72 5.19 4.18 7.75
C VAL A 72 5.48 2.71 7.95
N VAL A 73 6.76 2.36 8.05
CA VAL A 73 7.25 1.00 8.32
C VAL A 73 7.78 0.95 9.74
N ALA A 74 7.28 0.00 10.53
CA ALA A 74 7.73 -0.25 11.90
C ALA A 74 8.22 -1.69 12.01
N THR A 75 9.30 -1.94 12.74
CA THR A 75 9.76 -3.30 13.04
C THR A 75 10.36 -3.41 14.44
N ASP A 76 10.25 -4.59 15.05
CA ASP A 76 10.98 -4.92 16.29
C ASP A 76 12.34 -5.59 16.03
N ALA A 77 12.79 -5.67 14.76
CA ALA A 77 14.12 -6.13 14.42
C ALA A 77 15.20 -5.14 14.88
N GLY A 78 16.28 -5.63 15.50
CA GLY A 78 17.45 -4.84 15.88
C GLY A 78 18.31 -4.47 14.67
N VAL A 79 17.89 -3.46 13.91
CA VAL A 79 18.54 -3.04 12.65
C VAL A 79 19.04 -1.61 12.70
N GLY A 80 20.16 -1.36 12.01
CA GLY A 80 20.74 -0.03 11.87
C GLY A 80 19.99 0.90 10.90
N SER A 81 20.37 2.18 10.91
CA SER A 81 19.75 3.23 10.07
C SER A 81 19.89 2.96 8.57
N GLN A 82 20.98 2.31 8.14
CA GLN A 82 21.19 1.93 6.73
C GLN A 82 20.18 0.86 6.29
N ALA A 83 20.00 -0.20 7.07
CA ALA A 83 18.95 -1.19 6.84
C ALA A 83 17.55 -0.57 6.85
N LEU A 84 17.24 0.35 7.77
CA LEU A 84 15.94 1.07 7.80
C LEU A 84 15.71 1.91 6.54
N ARG A 85 16.70 2.69 6.09
CA ARG A 85 16.61 3.43 4.82
C ARG A 85 16.38 2.48 3.65
N ARG A 86 17.03 1.31 3.66
CA ARG A 86 16.83 0.29 2.63
C ARG A 86 15.40 -0.27 2.69
N LEU A 87 14.87 -0.60 3.87
CA LEU A 87 13.48 -1.06 4.05
C LEU A 87 12.47 -0.04 3.51
N ALA A 88 12.61 1.24 3.89
CA ALA A 88 11.76 2.32 3.37
C ALA A 88 11.79 2.37 1.83
N ALA A 89 12.97 2.24 1.22
CA ALA A 89 13.09 2.25 -0.24
C ALA A 89 12.40 1.05 -0.94
N ARG A 90 12.16 -0.08 -0.25
CA ARG A 90 11.51 -1.26 -0.86
C ARG A 90 10.01 -1.09 -1.01
N THR A 91 9.40 -0.14 -0.30
CA THR A 91 7.98 0.20 -0.44
C THR A 91 7.63 0.63 -1.88
N ALA A 92 8.58 1.22 -2.62
CA ALA A 92 8.42 1.56 -4.04
C ALA A 92 8.12 0.34 -4.93
N LEU A 93 8.65 -0.84 -4.60
CA LEU A 93 8.35 -2.08 -5.32
C LEU A 93 6.88 -2.47 -5.14
N ALA A 94 6.32 -2.29 -3.94
CA ALA A 94 4.92 -2.54 -3.66
C ALA A 94 4.01 -1.57 -4.41
N LEU A 95 4.37 -0.28 -4.46
CA LEU A 95 3.64 0.73 -5.25
C LEU A 95 3.57 0.32 -6.73
N GLY A 96 4.68 -0.15 -7.32
CA GLY A 96 4.71 -0.67 -8.68
C GLY A 96 3.82 -1.91 -8.86
N ARG A 97 3.81 -2.84 -7.90
CA ARG A 97 2.98 -4.06 -7.94
C ARG A 97 1.49 -3.78 -7.94
N VAL A 98 1.04 -2.79 -7.17
CA VAL A 98 -0.37 -2.36 -7.15
C VAL A 98 -0.75 -1.46 -8.34
N GLY A 99 0.21 -1.14 -9.20
CA GLY A 99 -0.02 -0.40 -10.45
C GLY A 99 0.12 1.12 -10.36
N SER A 100 0.81 1.63 -9.34
CA SER A 100 1.29 3.03 -9.33
C SER A 100 2.51 3.19 -10.24
N LEU A 101 2.60 4.34 -10.89
CA LEU A 101 3.78 4.76 -11.66
C LEU A 101 4.53 5.93 -11.02
N GLY A 102 4.06 6.45 -9.88
CA GLY A 102 4.61 7.67 -9.27
C GLY A 102 4.50 8.87 -10.22
N SER A 103 3.26 9.32 -10.49
CA SER A 103 3.04 10.42 -11.44
C SER A 103 3.81 11.68 -11.01
N HIS A 104 4.11 12.57 -11.96
CA HIS A 104 4.94 13.77 -11.70
C HIS A 104 4.48 14.59 -10.48
N GLY A 105 3.17 14.70 -10.27
CA GLY A 105 2.58 15.42 -9.14
C GLY A 105 2.38 14.58 -7.87
N SER A 106 2.96 13.38 -7.77
CA SER A 106 2.79 12.48 -6.63
C SER A 106 3.87 12.69 -5.57
N GLY A 107 3.47 13.03 -4.35
CA GLY A 107 4.35 13.07 -3.17
C GLY A 107 4.41 11.70 -2.50
N ASP A 108 5.29 10.81 -2.96
CA ASP A 108 5.40 9.44 -2.46
C ASP A 108 6.55 9.31 -1.45
N TYR A 109 6.22 9.16 -0.16
CA TYR A 109 7.18 9.14 0.94
C TYR A 109 7.08 7.88 1.78
N ALA A 110 8.23 7.35 2.19
CA ALA A 110 8.33 6.25 3.13
C ALA A 110 9.29 6.58 4.27
N ILE A 111 8.88 6.27 5.50
CA ILE A 111 9.73 6.31 6.69
C ILE A 111 9.74 4.94 7.35
N ALA A 112 10.91 4.50 7.80
CA ALA A 112 11.07 3.24 8.51
C ALA A 112 11.76 3.47 9.86
N PHE A 113 11.26 2.83 10.91
CA PHE A 113 11.87 2.84 12.23
C PHE A 113 11.87 1.46 12.88
N SER A 114 12.77 1.27 13.84
CA SER A 114 12.84 0.07 14.69
C SER A 114 12.49 0.42 16.14
N THR A 115 11.75 -0.45 16.81
CA THR A 115 11.44 -0.35 18.25
C THR A 115 12.49 -1.00 19.15
N ALA A 116 13.45 -1.75 18.59
CA ALA A 116 14.50 -2.44 19.35
C ALA A 116 15.66 -1.54 19.81
N GLY A 117 15.63 -0.24 19.51
CA GLY A 117 16.66 0.71 19.97
C GLY A 117 17.92 0.78 19.12
N GLY A 118 17.80 0.58 17.79
CA GLY A 118 18.94 0.55 16.87
C GLY A 118 19.69 -0.79 16.91
N GLY A 119 20.58 -1.01 15.96
CA GLY A 119 21.32 -2.27 15.85
C GLY A 119 22.40 -2.24 14.77
N ALA A 120 23.19 -3.31 14.70
CA ALA A 120 24.16 -3.51 13.64
C ALA A 120 23.45 -3.76 12.29
N GLU A 121 24.22 -3.75 11.19
CA GLU A 121 23.69 -4.23 9.92
C GLU A 121 23.42 -5.74 10.06
N PRO A 122 22.19 -6.21 9.83
CA PRO A 122 21.85 -7.61 9.99
C PRO A 122 22.51 -8.47 8.89
N PRO A 123 22.65 -9.80 9.11
CA PRO A 123 23.07 -10.72 8.06
C PRO A 123 22.21 -10.58 6.80
N ALA A 124 22.81 -10.78 5.62
CA ALA A 124 22.15 -10.55 4.34
C ALA A 124 20.82 -11.32 4.19
N HIS A 125 20.74 -12.56 4.69
CA HIS A 125 19.52 -13.37 4.62
C HIS A 125 18.39 -12.81 5.50
N VAL A 126 18.70 -12.31 6.70
CA VAL A 126 17.74 -11.62 7.58
C VAL A 126 17.18 -10.39 6.88
N LEU A 127 18.07 -9.58 6.30
CA LEU A 127 17.65 -8.36 5.63
C LEU A 127 16.81 -8.63 4.38
N SER A 128 17.17 -9.65 3.59
CA SER A 128 16.38 -10.09 2.44
C SER A 128 14.98 -10.57 2.85
N ALA A 129 14.85 -11.28 3.97
CA ALA A 129 13.55 -11.68 4.50
C ALA A 129 12.71 -10.45 4.92
N LEU A 130 13.32 -9.46 5.57
CA LEU A 130 12.64 -8.20 5.90
C LEU A 130 12.26 -7.38 4.66
N PHE A 131 13.05 -7.46 3.58
CA PHE A 131 12.70 -6.84 2.30
C PHE A 131 11.48 -7.48 1.64
N ALA A 132 11.37 -8.80 1.65
CA ALA A 132 10.16 -9.47 1.18
C ALA A 132 8.95 -9.04 2.02
N ALA A 133 9.11 -9.08 3.35
CA ALA A 133 8.06 -8.72 4.31
C ALA A 133 7.55 -7.29 4.14
N VAL A 134 8.43 -6.29 3.95
CA VAL A 134 8.00 -4.90 3.77
C VAL A 134 7.28 -4.70 2.44
N VAL A 135 7.69 -5.39 1.36
CA VAL A 135 7.00 -5.31 0.07
C VAL A 135 5.59 -5.87 0.19
N GLU A 136 5.46 -7.08 0.75
CA GLU A 136 4.16 -7.74 0.92
C GLU A 136 3.23 -6.97 1.86
N ALA A 137 3.73 -6.52 3.02
CA ALA A 137 2.93 -5.76 3.97
C ALA A 137 2.51 -4.40 3.40
N THR A 138 3.35 -3.74 2.60
CA THR A 138 2.98 -2.48 1.94
C THR A 138 1.91 -2.71 0.88
N GLU A 139 2.08 -3.74 0.05
CA GLU A 139 1.11 -4.11 -0.99
C GLU A 139 -0.26 -4.40 -0.38
N GLU A 140 -0.30 -5.23 0.67
CA GLU A 140 -1.55 -5.55 1.39
C GLU A 140 -2.14 -4.33 2.10
N ALA A 141 -1.33 -3.50 2.77
CA ALA A 141 -1.83 -2.30 3.45
C ALA A 141 -2.52 -1.32 2.47
N ILE A 142 -1.99 -1.18 1.25
CA ILE A 142 -2.62 -0.37 0.19
C ILE A 142 -3.98 -0.97 -0.18
N VAL A 143 -4.04 -2.28 -0.41
CA VAL A 143 -5.29 -2.98 -0.74
C VAL A 143 -6.30 -2.86 0.41
N ASN A 144 -5.88 -3.02 1.66
CA ASN A 144 -6.73 -2.88 2.83
C ASN A 144 -7.32 -1.47 2.93
N SER A 145 -6.56 -0.42 2.60
CA SER A 145 -7.09 0.95 2.59
C SER A 145 -8.27 1.13 1.63
N LEU A 146 -8.22 0.48 0.46
CA LEU A 146 -9.30 0.47 -0.53
C LEU A 146 -10.46 -0.41 -0.08
N PHE A 147 -10.17 -1.58 0.48
CA PHE A 147 -11.18 -2.56 0.90
C PHE A 147 -12.01 -2.09 2.10
N ARG A 148 -11.43 -1.23 2.94
CA ARG A 148 -12.07 -0.69 4.15
C ARG A 148 -12.74 0.67 3.91
N ALA A 149 -12.38 1.36 2.83
CA ALA A 149 -12.96 2.64 2.49
C ALA A 149 -14.46 2.51 2.12
N ARG A 150 -15.23 3.55 2.49
CA ARG A 150 -16.66 3.68 2.14
C ARG A 150 -16.87 4.87 1.22
N SER A 151 -17.84 4.78 0.32
CA SER A 151 -18.21 5.90 -0.55
C SER A 151 -18.46 7.16 0.28
N MET A 152 -17.96 8.30 -0.18
CA MET A 152 -18.06 9.56 0.55
C MET A 152 -18.42 10.69 -0.41
N THR A 153 -19.30 11.57 0.06
CA THR A 153 -19.63 12.83 -0.62
C THR A 153 -19.07 14.00 0.18
N GLY A 154 -18.30 14.86 -0.47
CA GLY A 154 -17.74 16.06 0.12
C GLY A 154 -17.59 17.15 -0.94
N ASN A 155 -17.88 18.40 -0.57
CA ASN A 155 -17.82 19.56 -1.48
C ASN A 155 -18.52 19.32 -2.84
N GLY A 156 -19.72 18.73 -2.82
CA GLY A 156 -20.50 18.44 -4.04
C GLY A 156 -19.97 17.29 -4.91
N ARG A 157 -18.87 16.63 -4.53
CA ARG A 157 -18.29 15.49 -5.26
C ARG A 157 -18.48 14.21 -4.47
N THR A 158 -18.96 13.16 -5.14
CA THR A 158 -19.03 11.80 -4.60
C THR A 158 -17.88 10.96 -5.15
N VAL A 159 -17.15 10.29 -4.26
CA VAL A 159 -16.12 9.31 -4.61
C VAL A 159 -16.60 7.93 -4.17
N PRO A 160 -16.73 6.95 -5.09
CA PRO A 160 -17.22 5.62 -4.76
C PRO A 160 -16.14 4.78 -4.04
N ALA A 161 -16.55 3.93 -3.11
CA ALA A 161 -15.71 2.83 -2.64
C ALA A 161 -15.39 1.84 -3.76
N LEU A 162 -14.34 1.03 -3.57
CA LEU A 162 -14.03 -0.08 -4.47
C LEU A 162 -15.21 -1.10 -4.43
N PRO A 163 -15.79 -1.47 -5.58
CA PRO A 163 -16.88 -2.44 -5.64
C PRO A 163 -16.34 -3.86 -5.35
N LEU A 164 -16.48 -4.31 -4.10
CA LEU A 164 -15.78 -5.52 -3.62
C LEU A 164 -16.28 -6.81 -4.27
N ARG A 165 -17.57 -6.93 -4.58
CA ARG A 165 -18.13 -8.14 -5.20
C ARG A 165 -17.55 -8.33 -6.61
N GLU A 166 -17.54 -7.25 -7.38
CA GLU A 166 -17.00 -7.17 -8.73
C GLU A 166 -15.48 -7.37 -8.71
N THR A 167 -14.79 -6.75 -7.75
CA THR A 167 -13.36 -6.96 -7.53
C THR A 167 -13.05 -8.44 -7.28
N LEU A 168 -13.75 -9.10 -6.37
CA LEU A 168 -13.54 -10.51 -6.07
C LEU A 168 -13.84 -11.40 -7.29
N ALA A 169 -14.89 -11.08 -8.06
CA ALA A 169 -15.20 -11.78 -9.30
C ALA A 169 -14.10 -11.61 -10.36
N ILE A 170 -13.49 -10.42 -10.47
CA ILE A 170 -12.32 -10.18 -11.31
C ILE A 170 -11.16 -11.05 -10.82
N LEU A 171 -10.83 -11.01 -9.52
CA LEU A 171 -9.73 -11.80 -8.97
C LEU A 171 -9.91 -13.30 -9.25
N GLN A 172 -11.14 -13.80 -9.11
CA GLN A 172 -11.45 -15.19 -9.43
C GLN A 172 -11.25 -15.52 -10.91
N ARG A 173 -11.72 -14.68 -11.84
CA ARG A 173 -11.55 -14.87 -13.28
C ARG A 173 -10.07 -14.94 -13.70
N TYR A 174 -9.21 -14.19 -13.02
CA TYR A 174 -7.77 -14.15 -13.29
C TYR A 174 -6.96 -15.15 -12.46
N GLY A 175 -7.60 -16.01 -11.66
CA GLY A 175 -6.89 -16.97 -10.79
C GLY A 175 -6.06 -16.31 -9.68
N ALA A 176 -6.40 -15.07 -9.31
CA ALA A 176 -5.67 -14.24 -8.35
C ALA A 176 -6.19 -14.37 -6.90
N LEU A 177 -7.21 -15.20 -6.69
CA LEU A 177 -7.62 -15.69 -5.37
C LEU A 177 -6.91 -17.02 -5.12
N GLN A 178 -6.07 -17.09 -4.09
CA GLN A 178 -5.62 -18.39 -3.59
C GLN A 178 -6.82 -19.16 -3.06
N ARG A 179 -6.89 -20.46 -3.39
CA ARG A 179 -7.82 -21.39 -2.76
C ARG A 179 -7.33 -21.78 -1.38
#